data_AF-A0A6P2B0V2-F1
#
_entry.id   AF-A0A6P2B0V2-F1
#
_cell.length_a   1.000
_cell.length_b   1.000
_cell.length_c   1.000
_cell.angle_alpha   90.00
_cell.angle_beta   90.00
_cell.angle_gamma   90.00
#
_symmetry.space_group_name_H-M   'P 1'
#
loop_
_entity.id
_entity.type
_entity.pdbx_description
1 polymer ?
#
loop_
_entity_poly.entity_id
_entity_poly.type
_entity_poly.pdbx_seq_one_letter_code
_entity_poly.pdbx_strand_id
1 'polypeptide(L)' 'MNLLEKEIIEKFRQLDPAARKRLLGLLEHIEYERPLSALELMRLPAEERQRRVQAAIASAVDEDFETFEAYSEEAIND' A
#
# COMPACT_ATOMS: atom_id res chain seq x y z
N MET A 1 -12.90 -22.34 -4.32
CA MET A 1 -13.77 -21.15 -4.40
C MET A 1 -14.94 -21.35 -3.46
N ASN A 2 -15.03 -20.52 -2.41
CA ASN A 2 -16.00 -20.65 -1.32
C ASN A 2 -17.39 -20.09 -1.73
N LEU A 3 -18.40 -20.29 -0.87
CA LEU A 3 -19.78 -19.88 -1.16
C LEU A 3 -19.96 -18.34 -1.17
N LEU A 4 -19.23 -17.65 -0.30
CA LEU A 4 -19.21 -16.19 -0.20
C LEU A 4 -18.53 -15.55 -1.42
N GLU A 5 -17.42 -16.11 -1.91
CA GLU A 5 -16.72 -15.67 -3.12
C GLU A 5 -17.64 -15.73 -4.35
N LYS A 6 -18.42 -16.81 -4.47
CA LYS A 6 -19.43 -16.95 -5.53
C LYS A 6 -20.51 -15.86 -5.43
N GLU A 7 -21.01 -15.60 -4.22
CA GLU A 7 -22.03 -14.59 -3.99
C GLU A 7 -21.53 -13.17 -4.31
N ILE A 8 -20.29 -12.85 -3.92
CA ILE A 8 -19.63 -11.58 -4.24
C ILE A 8 -19.49 -11.40 -5.76
N ILE A 9 -19.05 -12.45 -6.48
CA ILE A 9 -18.90 -12.42 -7.93
C ILE A 9 -20.25 -12.21 -8.62
N GLU A 10 -21.31 -12.89 -8.16
CA GLU A 10 -22.65 -12.72 -8.72
C GLU A 10 -23.22 -11.32 -8.47
N LYS A 11 -23.08 -10.79 -7.26
CA LYS A 11 -23.46 -9.39 -6.97
C LYS A 11 -22.69 -8.42 -7.84
N PHE A 12 -21.39 -8.65 -8.04
CA PHE A 12 -20.56 -7.84 -8.94
C PHE A 12 -20.99 -7.92 -10.42
N ARG A 13 -21.53 -9.07 -10.85
CA ARG A 13 -22.12 -9.27 -12.19
C ARG A 13 -23.42 -8.54 -12.41
N GLN A 14 -24.18 -8.35 -11.36
CA GLN A 14 -25.48 -7.66 -11.41
C GLN A 14 -25.36 -6.13 -11.27
N LEU A 15 -24.19 -5.60 -10.92
CA LEU A 15 -23.94 -4.16 -10.85
C LEU A 15 -23.99 -3.51 -12.24
N ASP A 16 -24.47 -2.27 -12.26
CA ASP A 16 -24.36 -1.43 -13.46
C ASP A 16 -22.87 -1.20 -13.84
N PRO A 17 -22.55 -0.97 -15.13
CA PRO A 17 -21.17 -0.80 -15.58
C PRO A 17 -20.42 0.36 -14.91
N ALA A 18 -21.10 1.45 -14.55
CA ALA A 18 -20.50 2.60 -13.87
C ALA A 18 -20.23 2.32 -12.38
N ALA A 19 -21.15 1.66 -11.68
CA ALA A 19 -20.97 1.17 -10.32
C ALA A 19 -19.85 0.13 -10.23
N ARG A 20 -19.78 -0.77 -11.21
CA ARG A 20 -18.68 -1.72 -11.34
C ARG A 20 -17.33 -1.02 -11.51
N LYS A 21 -17.24 -0.03 -12.39
CA LYS A 21 -16.03 0.77 -12.60
C LYS A 21 -15.61 1.52 -11.33
N ARG A 22 -16.56 2.11 -10.60
CA ARG A 22 -16.31 2.79 -9.33
C ARG A 22 -15.79 1.83 -8.26
N LEU A 23 -16.39 0.65 -8.13
CA LEU A 23 -15.97 -0.34 -7.14
C LEU A 23 -14.56 -0.87 -7.46
N LEU A 24 -14.25 -1.15 -8.73
CA LEU A 24 -12.91 -1.55 -9.14
C LEU A 24 -11.88 -0.45 -8.83
N GLY A 25 -12.19 0.81 -9.14
CA GLY A 25 -11.31 1.93 -8.80
C GLY A 25 -11.10 2.11 -7.29
N LEU A 26 -12.14 1.86 -6.48
CA LEU A 26 -12.03 1.89 -5.02
C LEU A 26 -11.12 0.76 -4.51
N LEU A 27 -11.26 -0.45 -5.04
CA LEU A 27 -10.42 -1.59 -4.65
C LEU A 27 -8.96 -1.36 -5.04
N GLU A 28 -8.72 -0.83 -6.24
CA GLU A 28 -7.39 -0.41 -6.66
C GLU A 28 -6.81 0.63 -5.69
N HIS A 29 -7.59 1.63 -5.29
CA HIS A 29 -7.12 2.64 -4.34
C HIS A 29 -6.74 2.03 -2.98
N ILE A 30 -7.59 1.17 -2.42
CA ILE A 30 -7.35 0.49 -1.13
C ILE A 30 -6.12 -0.42 -1.18
N GLU A 31 -5.92 -1.15 -2.27
CA GLU A 31 -4.72 -1.99 -2.45
C GLU A 31 -3.44 -1.16 -2.60
N TYR A 32 -3.54 0.10 -3.03
CA TYR A 32 -2.38 0.97 -3.19
C TYR A 32 -1.97 1.66 -1.89
N GLU A 33 -2.93 2.05 -1.07
CA GLU A 33 -2.66 2.73 0.21
C GLU A 33 -2.18 1.78 1.31
N ARG A 34 -2.37 0.47 1.13
CA ARG A 34 -1.84 -0.51 2.09
C ARG A 34 -0.30 -0.55 2.01
N PRO A 35 0.43 -0.26 3.10
CA PRO A 35 1.86 -0.46 3.14
C PRO A 35 2.17 -1.96 3.03
N LEU A 36 3.05 -2.29 2.09
CA LEU A 36 3.51 -3.66 1.86
C LEU A 36 4.84 -3.89 2.57
N SER A 37 5.01 -5.05 3.19
CA SER A 37 6.31 -5.46 3.67
C SER A 37 7.28 -5.73 2.50
N ALA A 38 8.59 -5.70 2.77
CA ALA A 38 9.61 -6.01 1.77
C ALA A 38 9.40 -7.40 1.12
N LEU A 39 8.96 -8.39 1.91
CA LEU A 39 8.67 -9.74 1.41
C LEU A 39 7.47 -9.77 0.47
N GLU A 40 6.43 -8.98 0.76
CA GLU A 40 5.25 -8.87 -0.10
C GLU A 40 5.56 -8.14 -1.40
N LEU A 41 6.39 -7.09 -1.35
CA LEU A 41 6.89 -6.40 -2.55
C LEU A 41 7.69 -7.34 -3.46
N MET A 42 8.52 -8.21 -2.89
CA MET A 42 9.30 -9.18 -3.67
C MET A 42 8.44 -10.24 -4.38
N ARG A 43 7.22 -10.49 -3.89
CA ARG A 43 6.26 -11.40 -4.53
C ARG A 43 5.53 -10.77 -5.71
N LEU A 44 5.58 -9.45 -5.86
CA LEU A 44 4.98 -8.76 -7.00
C LEU A 44 5.81 -8.96 -8.28
N PRO A 45 5.16 -8.90 -9.46
CA PRO A 45 5.85 -8.76 -10.73
C PRO A 45 6.86 -7.60 -10.71
N ALA A 46 7.95 -7.73 -11.46
CA ALA A 46 9.06 -6.77 -11.43
C ALA A 46 8.61 -5.34 -11.73
N GLU A 47 7.76 -5.17 -12.74
CA GLU A 47 7.20 -3.86 -13.14
C GLU A 47 6.39 -3.22 -12.00
N GLU A 48 5.54 -4.01 -11.36
CA GLU A 48 4.68 -3.53 -10.29
C GLU A 48 5.48 -3.15 -9.03
N ARG A 49 6.47 -4.00 -8.70
CA ARG A 49 7.40 -3.73 -7.59
C ARG A 49 8.15 -2.42 -7.81
N GLN A 50 8.67 -2.21 -9.02
CA GLN A 50 9.42 -0.99 -9.34
C GLN A 50 8.53 0.24 -9.22
N ARG A 51 7.29 0.17 -9.73
CA ARG A 51 6.34 1.27 -9.62
C ARG A 51 6.00 1.62 -8.16
N ARG A 52 5.78 0.60 -7.32
CA ARG A 52 5.50 0.79 -5.88
C ARG A 52 6.69 1.41 -5.14
N VAL A 53 7.91 0.94 -5.41
CA VAL A 53 9.13 1.49 -4.82
C VAL A 53 9.34 2.94 -5.23
N GLN A 54 9.16 3.27 -6.51
CA GLN A 54 9.28 4.65 -7.00
C GLN A 54 8.24 5.57 -6.37
N ALA A 55 6.99 5.13 -6.22
CA ALA A 55 5.95 5.90 -5.56
C ALA A 55 6.29 6.18 -4.09
N ALA A 56 6.80 5.19 -3.35
CA ALA A 56 7.21 5.35 -1.96
C ALA A 56 8.44 6.27 -1.80
N ILE A 57 9.40 6.21 -2.72
CA ILE A 57 10.53 7.14 -2.74
C ILE A 57 10.03 8.56 -3.00
N ALA A 58 9.13 8.75 -3.98
CA ALA A 58 8.59 10.05 -4.30
C ALA A 58 7.81 10.67 -3.14
N SER A 59 7.02 9.88 -2.40
CA SER A 59 6.32 10.39 -1.21
C SER A 59 7.28 10.75 -0.08
N ALA A 60 8.36 9.97 0.10
CA ALA A 60 9.36 10.23 1.12
C ALA A 60 10.20 11.49 0.84
N VAL A 61 10.27 11.97 -0.41
CA VAL A 61 10.96 13.24 -0.72
C VAL A 61 10.27 14.45 -0.08
N ASP A 62 8.96 14.36 0.16
CA ASP A 62 8.16 15.40 0.81
C ASP A 62 8.02 15.19 2.33
N GLU A 63 8.64 14.14 2.89
CA GLU A 63 8.62 13.88 4.33
C GLU A 63 9.78 14.61 5.03
N ASP A 64 9.44 15.53 5.94
CA ASP A 64 10.39 16.14 6.86
C ASP A 64 10.88 15.07 7.86
N PHE A 65 12.11 14.58 7.68
CA PHE A 65 12.71 13.62 8.61
C PHE A 65 13.31 14.33 9.82
N GLU A 66 12.71 14.15 11.00
CA GLU A 66 13.32 14.55 12.26
C GLU A 66 14.44 13.58 12.65
N THR A 67 15.68 14.07 12.66
CA THR A 67 16.84 13.32 13.13
C THR A 67 17.00 13.54 14.63
N PHE A 68 16.80 12.50 15.44
CA PHE A 68 17.04 12.57 16.87
C PHE A 68 18.46 12.13 17.18
N GLU A 69 19.26 13.02 17.76
CA GLU A 69 20.54 12.64 18.37
C GLU A 69 20.27 12.02 19.74
N ALA A 70 20.48 10.71 19.85
CA ALA A 70 20.51 10.05 21.14
C ALA A 70 21.84 10.37 21.83
N TYR A 71 21.84 11.35 22.74
CA TYR A 71 22.96 11.53 23.66
C TYR A 71 23.07 10.29 24.55
N SER A 72 24.20 9.59 24.50
CA SER A 72 24.51 8.58 25.52
C SER A 72 24.64 9.28 26.87
N GLU A 73 24.11 8.66 27.92
CA GLU A 73 24.08 9.19 29.30
C GLU A 73 25.48 9.50 29.88
N GLU A 74 26.55 9.14 29.17
CA GLU A 74 27.95 9.41 29.54
C GLU A 74 28.36 10.89 29.41
N ALA A 75 27.55 11.74 28.77
CA ALA A 75 27.85 13.17 28.59
C ALA A 75 27.36 14.09 29.74
N ILE A 76 26.73 13.54 30.79
CA ILE A 76 26.12 14.33 31.89
C ILE A 76 27.08 14.56 33.08
N ASN A 77 28.28 13.95 33.08
CA ASN A 77 29.25 14.13 34.16
C ASN A 77 30.50 14.89 33.69
N ASP A 78 30.41 16.21 33.69
CA ASP A 78 31.56 17.12 33.86
C ASP A 78 31.22 18.18 34.91
#